data_AF-A0A256BJN7-F1
#
_entry.id   AF-A0A256BJN7-F1
#
_cell.length_a   1.000
_cell.length_b   1.000
_cell.length_c   1.000
_cell.angle_alpha   90.00
_cell.angle_beta   90.00
_cell.angle_gamma   90.00
#
_symmetry.space_group_name_H-M   'P 1'
#
loop_
_entity.id
_entity.type
_entity.pdbx_description
1 polymer ?
#
loop_
_entity_poly.entity_id
_entity_poly.type
_entity_poly.pdbx_seq_one_letter_code
_entity_poly.pdbx_strand_id
1 'polypeptide(L)'
;MAIDIRPVTKDIKIRIPEDLHSEPVISQLISHYGVTVNIVSATLGVNAGSGWFHLSLKGTQAQIQTAIAYLNDLDIEIWEDNSESNTAL
;
A
#
# COMPACT_ATOMS: atom_id res chain seq x y z
N MET A 1 -5.20 -26.59 6.87
CA MET A 1 -5.07 -25.19 7.37
C MET A 1 -6.18 -24.39 6.73
N ALA A 2 -7.10 -23.80 7.50
CA ALA A 2 -8.15 -22.96 6.92
C ALA A 2 -7.52 -21.64 6.47
N ILE A 3 -7.76 -21.25 5.23
CA ILE A 3 -7.31 -19.94 4.71
C ILE A 3 -8.22 -18.90 5.33
N ASP A 4 -7.65 -17.91 6.03
CA ASP A 4 -8.42 -16.79 6.56
C ASP A 4 -8.81 -15.86 5.41
N ILE A 5 -10.09 -15.93 5.03
CA ILE A 5 -10.67 -15.14 3.93
C ILE A 5 -11.35 -13.86 4.43
N ARG A 6 -11.25 -13.55 5.73
CA ARG A 6 -11.86 -12.33 6.27
C ARG A 6 -11.14 -11.11 5.69
N PRO A 7 -11.88 -10.15 5.12
CA PRO A 7 -11.28 -8.92 4.64
C PRO A 7 -10.79 -8.10 5.83
N VAL A 8 -9.56 -7.61 5.72
CA VAL A 8 -8.94 -6.67 6.64
C VAL A 8 -8.54 -5.41 5.86
N THR A 9 -8.30 -4.34 6.59
CA THR A 9 -7.78 -3.08 6.05
C THR A 9 -6.40 -2.81 6.61
N LYS A 10 -5.47 -2.37 5.76
CA LYS A 10 -4.13 -1.93 6.17
C LYS A 10 -3.81 -0.60 5.53
N ASP A 11 -3.49 0.39 6.35
CA ASP A 11 -3.06 1.71 5.91
C ASP A 11 -1.53 1.74 5.81
N ILE A 12 -1.04 2.21 4.66
CA ILE A 12 0.40 2.33 4.37
C ILE A 12 0.70 3.66 3.73
N LYS A 13 1.90 4.19 3.99
CA LYS A 13 2.48 5.27 3.20
C LYS A 13 3.56 4.68 2.31
N ILE A 14 3.60 5.10 1.05
CA ILE A 14 4.61 4.69 0.08
C ILE A 14 5.16 5.90 -0.68
N ARG A 15 6.40 5.79 -1.15
CA ARG A 15 6.96 6.67 -2.19
C ARG A 15 7.34 5.84 -3.37
N ILE A 16 6.86 6.25 -4.53
CA ILE A 16 7.21 5.62 -5.79
C ILE A 16 8.47 6.32 -6.32
N PRO A 17 9.59 5.60 -6.43
CA PRO A 17 10.82 6.09 -7.07
C PRO A 17 10.56 6.67 -8.48
N GLU A 18 11.37 7.65 -8.90
CA GLU A 18 11.19 8.35 -10.18
C GLU A 18 11.30 7.42 -11.41
N ASP A 19 12.18 6.42 -11.34
CA ASP A 19 12.35 5.40 -12.36
C ASP A 19 11.11 4.49 -12.52
N LEU A 20 10.23 4.42 -11.51
CA LEU A 20 8.97 3.70 -11.54
C LEU A 20 7.75 4.58 -11.88
N HIS A 21 7.92 5.86 -12.20
CA HIS A 21 6.78 6.75 -12.53
C HIS A 21 6.05 6.36 -13.81
N SER A 22 6.73 5.68 -14.73
CA SER A 22 6.10 5.15 -15.96
C SER A 22 5.39 3.82 -15.71
N GLU A 23 5.61 3.19 -14.56
CA GLU A 23 5.04 1.89 -14.21
C GLU A 23 3.69 2.05 -13.50
N PRO A 24 2.68 1.23 -13.83
CA PRO A 24 1.35 1.34 -13.23
C PRO A 24 1.30 0.70 -11.84
N VAL A 25 2.20 1.05 -10.92
CA VAL A 25 2.44 0.38 -9.63
C VAL A 25 1.13 0.16 -8.85
N ILE A 26 0.32 1.21 -8.66
CA ILE A 26 -0.94 1.13 -7.91
C ILE A 26 -1.98 0.27 -8.65
N SER A 27 -2.04 0.34 -9.97
CA SER A 27 -2.96 -0.50 -10.75
C SER A 27 -2.57 -1.97 -10.66
N GLN A 28 -1.27 -2.28 -10.61
CA GLN A 28 -0.77 -3.65 -10.47
C GLN A 28 -1.15 -4.27 -9.11
N LEU A 29 -1.19 -3.48 -8.02
CA LEU A 29 -1.72 -3.92 -6.72
C LEU A 29 -3.14 -4.49 -6.86
N ILE A 30 -3.98 -3.81 -7.64
CA ILE A 30 -5.38 -4.19 -7.85
C ILE A 30 -5.46 -5.42 -8.76
N SER A 31 -4.80 -5.39 -9.93
CA SER A 31 -4.97 -6.41 -10.96
C SER A 31 -4.27 -7.73 -10.65
N HIS A 32 -3.11 -7.70 -10.01
CA HIS A 32 -2.29 -8.90 -9.77
C HIS A 32 -2.46 -9.47 -8.36
N TYR A 33 -2.75 -8.64 -7.36
CA TYR A 33 -2.83 -9.06 -5.95
C TYR A 33 -4.23 -9.01 -5.37
N GLY A 34 -5.22 -8.51 -6.13
CA GLY A 34 -6.63 -8.58 -5.79
C GLY A 34 -7.02 -7.76 -4.56
N VAL A 35 -6.22 -6.75 -4.20
CA VAL A 35 -6.57 -5.78 -3.16
C VAL A 35 -7.35 -4.62 -3.76
N THR A 36 -8.30 -4.09 -3.00
CA THR A 36 -8.83 -2.75 -3.27
C THR A 36 -7.86 -1.72 -2.70
N VAL A 37 -7.51 -0.73 -3.50
CA VAL A 37 -6.67 0.39 -3.08
C VAL A 37 -7.50 1.67 -3.05
N ASN A 38 -7.56 2.34 -1.90
CA ASN A 38 -8.08 3.70 -1.80
C ASN A 38 -6.90 4.65 -1.53
N ILE A 39 -6.84 5.75 -2.27
CA ILE A 39 -5.87 6.83 -2.01
C ILE A 39 -6.49 7.74 -0.95
N VAL A 40 -5.98 7.67 0.28
CA VAL A 40 -6.47 8.46 1.43
C VAL A 40 -5.96 9.90 1.33
N SER A 41 -4.68 10.06 1.01
CA SER A 41 -4.06 11.34 0.73
C SER A 41 -2.81 11.15 -0.13
N ALA A 42 -2.39 12.22 -0.81
CA ALA A 42 -1.14 12.23 -1.53
C ALA A 42 -0.51 13.62 -1.45
N THR A 43 0.80 13.65 -1.26
CA THR A 43 1.63 14.84 -1.44
C THR A 43 2.52 14.56 -2.63
N LEU A 44 2.51 15.40 -3.66
CA LEU A 44 3.34 15.22 -4.84
C LEU A 44 4.23 16.46 -4.99
N GLY A 45 5.54 16.26 -4.90
CA GLY A 45 6.52 17.29 -5.24
C GLY A 45 6.53 17.57 -6.75
N VAL A 46 7.30 18.58 -7.17
CA VAL A 46 7.58 18.80 -8.59
C VAL A 46 8.16 17.52 -9.19
N ASN A 47 7.62 17.07 -10.33
CA ASN A 47 7.96 15.80 -10.97
C ASN A 47 7.80 14.56 -10.08
N ALA A 48 6.94 14.61 -9.06
CA ALA A 48 6.67 13.51 -8.12
C ALA A 48 7.89 13.00 -7.32
N GLY A 49 9.06 13.66 -7.39
CA GLY A 49 10.32 13.17 -6.82
C GLY A 49 10.33 13.02 -5.29
N SER A 50 9.61 13.87 -4.55
CA SER A 50 9.50 13.82 -3.09
C SER A 50 8.10 13.43 -2.59
N GLY A 51 7.28 12.86 -3.47
CA GLY A 51 5.88 12.59 -3.17
C GLY A 51 5.65 11.33 -2.32
N TRP A 52 4.58 11.36 -1.53
CA TRP A 52 4.09 10.25 -0.72
C TRP A 52 2.63 9.98 -1.05
N PHE A 53 2.26 8.70 -1.13
CA PHE A 53 0.88 8.25 -1.18
C PHE A 53 0.52 7.56 0.13
N HIS A 54 -0.56 8.02 0.76
CA HIS A 54 -1.22 7.29 1.83
C HIS A 54 -2.32 6.44 1.20
N LEU A 55 -2.16 5.12 1.27
CA LEU A 55 -3.07 4.14 0.71
C LEU A 55 -3.74 3.34 1.81
N SER A 56 -5.05 3.11 1.65
CA SER A 56 -5.81 2.14 2.44
C SER A 56 -6.05 0.91 1.58
N LEU A 57 -5.37 -0.19 1.94
CA LEU A 57 -5.46 -1.48 1.26
C LEU A 57 -6.53 -2.33 1.93
N LYS A 58 -7.50 -2.82 1.16
CA LYS A 58 -8.53 -3.74 1.65
C LYS A 58 -8.46 -5.07 0.90
N GLY A 59 -8.38 -6.17 1.63
CA GLY A 59 -8.29 -7.52 1.08
C GLY A 59 -8.14 -8.57 2.17
N THR A 60 -7.97 -9.83 1.80
CA THR A 60 -7.58 -10.88 2.77
C THR A 60 -6.16 -10.66 3.29
N GLN A 61 -5.83 -11.27 4.43
CA GLN A 61 -4.47 -11.18 4.99
C GLN A 61 -3.40 -11.63 3.98
N ALA A 62 -3.67 -12.69 3.21
CA ALA A 62 -2.75 -13.21 2.20
C ALA A 62 -2.60 -12.27 0.99
N GLN A 63 -3.69 -11.65 0.53
CA GLN A 63 -3.64 -10.66 -0.55
C GLN A 63 -2.85 -9.41 -0.13
N ILE A 64 -3.05 -8.93 1.10
CA ILE A 64 -2.27 -7.79 1.60
C ILE A 64 -0.80 -8.16 1.74
N GLN A 65 -0.46 -9.35 2.25
CA GLN A 65 0.94 -9.79 2.35
C GLN A 65 1.62 -9.88 0.98
N THR A 66 0.95 -10.44 -0.02
CA THR A 66 1.51 -10.54 -1.39
C THR A 66 1.61 -9.18 -2.07
N ALA A 67 0.65 -8.27 -1.85
CA ALA A 67 0.72 -6.89 -2.33
C ALA A 67 1.89 -6.10 -1.69
N ILE A 68 2.15 -6.30 -0.39
CA ILE A 68 3.29 -5.69 0.31
C ILE A 68 4.62 -6.30 -0.17
N ALA A 69 4.68 -7.61 -0.39
CA ALA A 69 5.86 -8.27 -0.94
C ALA A 69 6.24 -7.67 -2.31
N TYR A 70 5.27 -7.47 -3.20
CA TYR A 70 5.48 -6.81 -4.49
C TYR A 70 6.06 -5.40 -4.38
N LEU A 71 5.56 -4.59 -3.45
CA LEU A 71 6.11 -3.24 -3.24
C LEU A 71 7.57 -3.31 -2.75
N ASN A 72 7.88 -4.24 -1.84
CA ASN A 72 9.26 -4.46 -1.40
C ASN A 72 10.17 -4.98 -2.53
N ASP A 73 9.67 -5.85 -3.41
CA ASP A 73 10.42 -6.37 -4.57
C ASP A 73 10.76 -5.28 -5.60
N LEU A 74 10.01 -4.17 -5.60
CA LEU A 74 10.27 -2.96 -6.40
C LEU A 74 11.14 -1.93 -5.66
N ASP A 75 11.70 -2.29 -4.50
CA ASP A 75 12.44 -1.38 -3.61
C ASP A 75 11.63 -0.13 -3.22
N ILE A 76 10.29 -0.24 -3.20
CA ILE A 76 9.41 0.84 -2.74
C ILE A 76 9.42 0.84 -1.22
N GLU A 77 9.86 1.97 -0.65
CA GLU A 77 9.82 2.18 0.79
C GLU A 77 8.36 2.25 1.28
N ILE A 78 8.07 1.53 2.37
CA ILE A 78 6.74 1.46 3.00
C ILE A 78 6.87 1.90 4.46
N TRP A 79 6.08 2.88 4.87
CA TRP A 79 5.87 3.22 6.29
C TRP A 79 4.51 2.70 6.70
N GLU A 80 4.52 1.78 7.66
CA GLU A 80 3.30 1.39 8.34
C GLU A 80 2.93 2.49 9.32
N ASP A 81 1.71 3.02 9.20
CA ASP A 81 1.16 3.83 10.27
C ASP A 81 0.80 2.87 11.40
N ASN A 82 1.75 2.61 12.29
CA ASN A 82 1.48 1.93 13.56
C ASN A 82 0.69 2.89 14.46
N SER A 83 -0.50 3.29 14.02
CA SER A 83 -1.51 3.78 14.96
C SER A 83 -2.06 2.54 15.68
N GLU A 84 -1.29 2.03 16.64
CA GLU A 84 -1.87 1.33 17.76
C GLU A 84 -3.00 2.23 18.27
N SER A 85 -4.24 1.76 18.15
CA SER A 85 -5.39 2.45 18.73
C SER A 85 -5.28 2.36 20.25
N ASN A 86 -4.43 3.18 20.85
CA ASN A 86 -4.52 3.47 22.27
C ASN A 86 -5.57 4.57 22.45
N THR A 87 -6.85 4.18 22.37
CA THR A 87 -7.93 4.99 22.94
C THR A 87 -8.23 4.44 24.32
N ALA A 88 -7.35 4.73 25.27
CA ALA A 88 -7.72 4.79 26.68
C ALA A 88 -8.23 6.21 26.95
N LEU A 89 -9.55 6.39 26.99
CA LEU A 89 -10.27 7.39 27.80
C LEU A 89 -11.71 6.90 28.03
#